data_AF-X1IZQ4-F1
#
_entry.id   AF-X1IZQ4-F1
#
_cell.length_a   1.000
_cell.length_b   1.000
_cell.length_c   1.000
_cell.angle_alpha   90.00
_cell.angle_beta   90.00
_cell.angle_gamma   90.00
#
_symmetry.space_group_name_H-M   'P 1'
#
loop_
_entity.id
_entity.type
_entity.pdbx_description
1 polymer ?
#
loop_
_entity_poly.entity_id
_entity_poly.type
_entity_poly.pdbx_seq_one_letter_code
_entity_poly.pdbx_strand_id
1 'polypeptide(L)' 'GGEYSNQSKTIGWKPSCECGNEKTIPCTVLDPFSGSGKALIVANKLFRKAIGIELNAEYCEMPLKKFSQEIIFFKT' A
#
# COMPACT_ATOMS: atom_id res chain seq x y z
N GLY A 1 -37.31 -0.06 10.83
CA GLY A 1 -35.97 0.47 10.52
C GLY A 1 -35.41 1.08 11.78
N GLY A 2 -34.35 0.52 12.32
CA GLY A 2 -33.60 1.12 13.42
C GLY A 2 -32.17 1.36 12.93
N GLU A 3 -31.68 2.58 13.06
CA GLU A 3 -30.29 2.92 12.75
C GLU A 3 -29.39 2.42 13.89
N TYR A 4 -28.44 1.56 13.58
CA TYR A 4 -27.40 1.11 14.51
C TYR A 4 -26.18 2.02 14.31
N SER A 5 -25.87 2.89 15.27
CA SER A 5 -24.62 3.66 15.25
C SER A 5 -23.56 2.98 16.13
N ASN A 6 -22.73 2.13 15.52
CA ASN A 6 -21.54 1.62 16.21
C ASN A 6 -20.45 2.70 16.19
N GLN A 7 -20.33 3.44 17.30
CA GLN A 7 -19.20 4.35 17.49
C GLN A 7 -17.97 3.55 17.95
N SER A 8 -16.98 3.40 17.06
CA SER A 8 -15.69 2.81 17.42
C SER A 8 -14.66 3.89 17.75
N LYS A 9 -13.99 3.78 18.91
CA LYS A 9 -12.84 4.61 19.29
C LYS A 9 -11.55 3.80 19.18
N THR A 10 -10.63 4.23 18.33
CA THR A 10 -9.29 3.61 18.21
C THR A 10 -8.41 4.05 19.38
N ILE A 11 -7.85 3.10 20.14
CA ILE A 11 -6.96 3.36 21.28
C ILE A 11 -5.46 3.34 20.92
N GLY A 12 -5.14 3.21 19.64
CA GLY A 12 -3.77 3.06 19.14
C GLY A 12 -3.44 1.62 18.75
N TRP A 13 -2.22 1.41 18.29
CA TRP A 13 -1.71 0.12 17.83
C TRP A 13 -0.95 -0.59 18.97
N LYS A 14 -1.12 -1.91 19.09
CA LYS A 14 -0.33 -2.78 19.97
C LYS A 14 0.16 -3.98 19.14
N PRO A 15 1.43 -4.42 19.28
CA PRO A 15 1.91 -5.62 18.59
C PRO A 15 1.11 -6.86 19.01
N SER A 16 0.86 -7.76 18.06
CA SER A 16 0.24 -9.07 18.30
C SER A 16 1.25 -10.20 18.53
N CYS A 17 2.55 -9.96 18.31
CA CYS A 17 3.63 -10.90 18.63
C CYS A 17 4.29 -10.53 19.97
N GLU A 18 4.90 -11.51 20.63
CA GLU A 18 5.80 -11.32 21.78
C GLU A 18 7.28 -11.23 21.37
N CYS A 19 7.54 -11.05 20.08
CA CYS A 19 8.85 -11.17 19.45
C CYS A 19 9.86 -10.04 19.82
N GLY A 20 9.55 -9.22 20.83
CA GLY A 20 10.47 -8.25 21.42
C GLY A 20 10.86 -7.07 20.53
N ASN A 21 10.22 -6.90 19.36
CA ASN A 21 10.54 -5.79 18.47
C ASN A 21 9.97 -4.47 19.00
N GLU A 22 10.85 -3.62 19.52
CA GLU A 22 10.51 -2.29 20.02
C GLU A 22 10.16 -1.29 18.91
N LYS A 23 10.64 -1.54 17.68
CA LYS A 23 10.42 -0.68 16.52
C LYS A 23 9.79 -1.48 15.38
N THR A 24 8.78 -0.90 14.73
CA THR A 24 8.20 -1.44 13.51
C THR A 24 8.99 -0.94 12.30
N ILE A 25 9.27 -1.84 11.35
CA ILE A 25 9.81 -1.45 10.04
C ILE A 25 8.65 -1.20 9.06
N PRO A 26 8.75 -0.21 8.15
CA PRO A 26 7.76 -0.04 7.09
C PRO A 26 7.60 -1.32 6.26
N CYS A 27 6.37 -1.74 6.05
CA CYS A 27 6.07 -2.90 5.22
C CYS A 27 6.36 -2.63 3.73
N THR A 28 6.51 -3.72 2.96
CA THR A 28 6.42 -3.65 1.50
C THR A 28 5.00 -3.98 1.07
N VAL A 29 4.39 -3.10 0.28
CA VAL A 29 3.03 -3.28 -0.25
C VAL A 29 3.10 -4.08 -1.54
N LEU A 30 2.30 -5.13 -1.66
CA LEU A 30 2.11 -5.88 -2.90
C LEU A 30 0.70 -5.62 -3.45
N ASP A 31 0.62 -5.24 -4.71
CA ASP A 31 -0.64 -5.11 -5.44
C ASP A 31 -0.58 -5.95 -6.73
N PRO A 32 -1.20 -7.16 -6.76
CA PRO A 32 -1.14 -8.04 -7.92
C PRO A 32 -2.01 -7.58 -9.10
N PHE A 33 -2.90 -6.60 -8.90
CA PHE A 33 -3.80 -6.04 -9.93
C PHE A 33 -3.74 -4.51 -9.86
N SER A 34 -2.54 -3.99 -10.08
CA SER A 34 -2.22 -2.61 -9.72
C SER A 34 -2.92 -1.57 -10.60
N GLY A 35 -3.42 -1.94 -11.78
CA GLY A 35 -4.20 -1.08 -12.67
C GLY A 35 -3.56 0.30 -12.84
N SER A 36 -4.30 1.35 -12.50
CA SER A 36 -3.79 2.75 -12.57
C SER A 36 -2.71 3.12 -11.55
N GLY A 37 -2.27 2.19 -10.68
CA GLY A 37 -1.15 2.35 -9.74
C GLY A 37 -1.46 3.18 -8.49
N LYS A 38 -2.72 3.51 -8.19
CA LYS A 38 -3.09 4.37 -7.05
C LYS A 38 -2.58 3.87 -5.70
N ALA A 39 -2.68 2.55 -5.45
CA ALA A 39 -2.21 1.94 -4.21
C ALA A 39 -0.69 2.11 -4.03
N LEU A 40 0.08 1.90 -5.10
CA LEU A 40 1.54 2.08 -5.12
C LEU A 40 1.92 3.54 -4.87
N ILE A 41 1.17 4.50 -5.45
CA ILE A 41 1.37 5.94 -5.22
C ILE A 41 1.16 6.29 -3.74
N VAL A 42 0.10 5.79 -3.13
CA VAL A 42 -0.18 6.04 -1.70
C VAL A 42 0.89 5.37 -0.82
N ALA A 43 1.32 4.15 -1.15
CA ALA A 43 2.40 3.48 -0.45
C ALA A 43 3.69 4.31 -0.47
N ASN A 44 4.08 4.83 -1.65
CA ASN A 44 5.25 5.68 -1.79
C ASN A 44 5.12 6.99 -0.98
N LYS A 45 3.96 7.65 -1.01
CA LYS A 45 3.68 8.85 -0.19
C LYS A 45 3.76 8.61 1.32
N LEU A 46 3.55 7.37 1.75
CA LEU A 46 3.68 6.93 3.13
C LEU A 46 5.08 6.34 3.44
N PHE A 47 6.05 6.58 2.56
CA PHE A 47 7.43 6.08 2.69
C PHE A 47 7.53 4.56 2.80
N ARG A 48 6.67 3.85 2.07
CA ARG A 48 6.68 2.37 1.98
C ARG A 48 7.19 1.94 0.62
N LYS A 49 7.90 0.82 0.60
CA LYS A 49 8.22 0.11 -0.65
C LYS A 49 6.94 -0.50 -1.22
N ALA A 50 6.84 -0.58 -2.54
CA ALA A 50 5.68 -1.17 -3.20
C ALA A 50 6.07 -1.96 -4.45
N ILE A 51 5.35 -3.04 -4.71
CA ILE A 51 5.47 -3.90 -5.90
C ILE A 51 4.08 -3.98 -6.53
N GLY A 52 3.99 -3.61 -7.81
CA GLY A 52 2.76 -3.70 -8.60
C GLY A 52 2.91 -4.68 -9.74
N ILE A 53 1.87 -5.48 -9.98
CA ILE A 53 1.74 -6.32 -11.17
C ILE A 53 0.52 -5.85 -11.94
N GLU A 54 0.64 -5.68 -13.25
CA GLU A 54 -0.46 -5.32 -14.13
C GLU A 54 -0.23 -5.95 -15.51
N LEU A 55 -1.27 -6.55 -16.08
CA LEU A 55 -1.18 -7.27 -17.35
C LEU A 55 -1.35 -6.32 -18.53
N ASN A 56 -2.21 -5.30 -18.39
CA ASN A 56 -2.48 -4.36 -19.46
C ASN A 56 -1.37 -3.30 -19.54
N ALA A 57 -0.61 -3.36 -20.63
CA ALA A 57 0.52 -2.46 -20.90
C ALA A 57 0.14 -0.98 -20.84
N GLU A 58 -1.06 -0.58 -21.28
CA GLU A 58 -1.49 0.82 -21.22
C GLU A 58 -1.62 1.31 -19.77
N TYR A 59 -2.09 0.43 -18.87
CA TYR A 59 -2.18 0.73 -17.44
C TYR A 59 -0.81 0.70 -16.75
N CYS A 60 0.17 -0.06 -17.25
CA CYS A 60 1.54 -0.05 -16.73
C CYS A 60 2.25 1.30 -16.95
N GLU A 61 1.90 2.05 -18.00
CA GLU A 61 2.55 3.31 -18.34
C GLU A 61 1.98 4.53 -17.60
N MET A 62 0.71 4.47 -17.17
CA MET A 62 0.04 5.57 -16.47
C MET A 62 0.68 5.95 -15.11
N PRO A 63 1.07 5.00 -14.25
CA PRO A 63 1.71 5.28 -12.97
C PRO A 63 3.08 5.92 -13.15
N LEU A 64 3.88 5.48 -14.13
CA LEU A 64 5.25 5.94 -14.39
C LEU A 64 5.32 7.45 -14.63
N LYS A 65 4.31 8.03 -15.30
CA LYS A 65 4.22 9.49 -15.54
C LYS A 65 3.91 10.30 -14.28
N LYS A 66 3.52 9.66 -13.18
CA LYS A 66 3.12 10.28 -11.91
C LYS A 66 4.14 10.06 -10.78
N PHE A 67 5.25 9.36 -11.07
CA PHE A 67 6.31 9.08 -10.10
C PHE A 67 7.51 10.03 -10.27
N SER A 68 7.96 10.60 -9.16
CA SER A 68 9.15 11.47 -9.06
C SER A 68 10.28 10.86 -8.19
N GLN A 69 10.11 9.62 -7.72
CA GLN A 69 11.07 8.85 -6.91
C GLN A 69 11.03 7.36 -7.32
N GLU A 70 12.15 6.65 -7.13
CA GLU A 70 12.42 5.28 -7.62
C GLU A 70 11.34 4.26 -7.22
N ILE A 71 10.66 3.72 -8.23
CA ILE A 71 9.86 2.48 -8.11
C ILE A 71 10.47 1.43 -9.02
N ILE A 72 10.71 0.26 -8.44
CA ILE A 72 11.18 -0.93 -9.16
C ILE A 72 9.93 -1.65 -9.70
N PHE A 73 9.71 -1.55 -11.01
CA PHE A 73 8.65 -2.29 -11.71
C PHE A 73 9.27 -3.59 -12.25
N PHE A 74 8.70 -4.75 -11.90
CA PHE A 74 9.07 -6.02 -12.53
C PHE A 74 8.14 -6.25 -13.73
N LYS A 75 8.73 -6.45 -14.91
CA LYS A 75 8.01 -6.79 -16.14
C LYS A 75 8.20 -8.29 -16.38
N THR A 76 7.10 -9.03 -16.53
CA THR A 76 7.08 -10.39 -17.10
C THR A 76 6.89 -10.34 -18.60
#